data_AF-A0A8B7DQC3-F1
#
_entry.id   AF-A0A8B7DQC3-F1
#
_cell.length_a   1.000
_cell.length_b   1.000
_cell.length_c   1.000
_cell.angle_alpha   90.00
_cell.angle_beta   90.00
_cell.angle_gamma   90.00
#
_symmetry.space_group_name_H-M   'P 1'
#
loop_
_entity.id
_entity.type
_entity.pdbx_description
1 polymer ?
#
loop_
_entity_poly.entity_id
_entity_poly.type
_entity_poly.pdbx_seq_one_letter_code
_entity_poly.pdbx_strand_id
1 'polypeptide(L)'
;MSIYEYFEKLDFNAAKRYKNKLAILGINQCPYKFPADAWKDDPTEWPSVQYHDVYHYLIKSPKIFSPEAIDNYKALDAYKYFVSGWVQEVLHMILSSGFVIFKAEVKPSYRTNDPTHTPWIAVNNKESIILSHCNCMAGLGETCSHVAAVLYKLEAAVRLGLTSKSCTDVPCKWNQNFTKDVNPALISEIIFYSADAKQKIRSNISTTSLTVRLNEEH
;
A
#
# COMPACT_ATOMS: atom_id res chain seq x y z
N MET A 1 -9.34 15.41 -3.54
CA MET A 1 -10.60 15.31 -2.77
C MET A 1 -10.25 15.52 -1.31
N SER A 2 -10.87 16.47 -0.62
CA SER A 2 -10.59 16.71 0.81
C SER A 2 -10.93 15.45 1.62
N ILE A 3 -9.97 14.93 2.39
CA ILE A 3 -10.10 13.72 3.22
C ILE A 3 -11.23 13.84 4.26
N TYR A 4 -11.64 15.08 4.57
CA TYR A 4 -12.60 15.41 5.61
C TYR A 4 -14.06 15.18 5.21
N GLU A 5 -14.37 15.11 3.91
CA GLU A 5 -15.74 15.03 3.38
C GLU A 5 -16.22 13.60 3.08
N TYR A 6 -15.34 12.60 3.15
CA TYR A 6 -15.67 11.23 2.72
C TYR A 6 -16.90 10.68 3.43
N PHE A 7 -16.93 10.78 4.77
CA PHE A 7 -18.00 10.22 5.58
C PHE A 7 -19.36 10.90 5.31
N GLU A 8 -19.34 12.21 5.05
CA GLU A 8 -20.55 13.03 4.86
C GLU A 8 -21.23 12.74 3.51
N LYS A 9 -20.49 12.16 2.56
CA LYS A 9 -20.98 11.77 1.22
C LYS A 9 -21.42 10.31 1.13
N LEU A 10 -21.29 9.53 2.21
CA LEU A 10 -21.73 8.13 2.21
C LEU A 10 -23.25 8.04 2.21
N ASP A 11 -23.79 7.04 1.51
CA ASP A 11 -25.20 6.69 1.63
C ASP A 11 -25.53 6.20 3.05
N PHE A 12 -26.81 6.18 3.39
CA PHE A 12 -27.27 5.82 4.74
C PHE A 12 -26.75 4.45 5.22
N ASN A 13 -26.73 3.45 4.34
CA ASN A 13 -26.29 2.10 4.71
C ASN A 13 -24.76 2.05 4.88
N ALA A 14 -24.00 2.68 3.99
CA ALA A 14 -22.55 2.79 4.11
C ALA A 14 -22.14 3.58 5.35
N ALA A 15 -22.82 4.70 5.65
CA ALA A 15 -22.59 5.50 6.85
C ALA A 15 -22.89 4.69 8.13
N LYS A 16 -23.97 3.91 8.15
CA LYS A 16 -24.31 3.01 9.27
C LYS A 16 -23.23 1.95 9.48
N ARG A 17 -22.78 1.29 8.39
CA ARG A 17 -21.68 0.31 8.44
C ARG A 17 -20.40 0.96 8.97
N TYR A 18 -20.07 2.16 8.50
CA TYR A 18 -18.89 2.89 8.95
C TYR A 18 -18.96 3.24 10.44
N LYS A 19 -20.09 3.77 10.93
CA LYS A 19 -20.31 4.05 12.35
C LYS A 19 -20.14 2.81 13.23
N ASN A 20 -20.64 1.66 12.78
CA ASN A 20 -20.47 0.40 13.51
C ASN A 20 -18.98 0.00 13.64
N LYS A 21 -18.16 0.24 12.62
CA LYS A 21 -16.70 0.01 12.70
C LYS A 21 -16.04 0.89 13.76
N LEU A 22 -16.42 2.17 13.80
CA LEU A 22 -15.90 3.10 14.80
C LEU A 22 -16.29 2.66 16.23
N ALA A 23 -17.53 2.19 16.40
CA ALA A 23 -18.00 1.67 17.68
C ALA A 23 -17.23 0.42 18.15
N ILE A 24 -16.85 -0.49 17.24
CA ILE A 24 -16.01 -1.66 17.57
C ILE A 24 -14.65 -1.23 18.14
N LEU A 25 -14.07 -0.15 17.61
CA LEU A 25 -12.78 0.37 18.08
C LEU A 25 -12.90 1.26 19.33
N GLY A 26 -14.12 1.61 19.73
CA GLY A 26 -14.38 2.53 20.84
C GLY A 26 -14.01 3.99 20.52
N ILE A 27 -14.00 4.39 19.24
CA ILE A 27 -13.70 5.77 18.82
C ILE A 27 -14.97 6.48 18.34
N ASN A 28 -15.14 7.73 18.76
CA ASN A 28 -16.30 8.55 18.40
C ASN A 28 -16.06 9.46 17.20
N GLN A 29 -14.82 9.50 16.70
CA GLN A 29 -14.44 10.30 15.54
C GLN A 29 -13.78 9.45 14.46
N CYS A 30 -13.92 9.89 13.22
CA CYS A 30 -13.31 9.26 12.06
C CYS A 30 -11.77 9.32 12.16
N PRO A 31 -11.04 8.21 11.88
CA PRO A 31 -9.57 8.20 11.81
C PRO A 31 -8.97 9.33 10.95
N TYR A 32 -9.64 9.73 9.88
CA TYR A 32 -9.18 10.84 9.02
C TYR A 32 -9.25 12.23 9.67
N LYS A 33 -10.01 12.39 10.76
CA LYS A 33 -10.19 13.68 11.47
C LYS A 33 -9.24 13.82 12.66
N PHE A 34 -8.43 12.80 12.99
CA PHE A 34 -7.41 12.94 14.01
C PHE A 34 -6.32 13.92 13.57
N PRO A 35 -5.79 14.72 14.49
CA PRO A 35 -4.73 15.69 14.19
C PRO A 35 -3.41 14.95 13.87
N ALA A 36 -2.51 15.63 13.14
CA ALA A 36 -1.30 15.02 12.60
C ALA A 36 -0.32 14.56 13.70
N ASP A 37 -0.28 15.26 14.83
CA ASP A 37 0.52 14.96 16.02
C ASP A 37 0.11 13.66 16.73
N ALA A 38 -1.12 13.19 16.53
CA ALA A 38 -1.58 11.93 17.08
C ALA A 38 -1.00 10.70 16.34
N TRP A 39 -0.42 10.91 15.15
CA TRP A 39 0.14 9.85 14.31
C TRP A 39 1.66 9.80 14.46
N LYS A 40 2.20 8.59 14.62
CA LYS A 40 3.63 8.34 14.73
C LYS A 40 4.15 7.59 13.51
N ASP A 41 5.41 7.84 13.17
CA ASP A 41 6.22 7.02 12.29
C ASP A 41 7.28 6.30 13.13
N ASP A 42 6.90 5.15 13.70
CA ASP A 42 7.84 4.28 14.43
C ASP A 42 7.48 2.81 14.22
N PRO A 43 8.11 2.14 13.24
CA PRO A 43 7.91 0.72 12.99
C PRO A 43 8.17 -0.18 14.20
N THR A 44 8.96 0.26 15.19
CA THR A 44 9.27 -0.55 16.38
C THR A 44 8.10 -0.66 17.35
N GLU A 45 7.09 0.20 17.22
CA GLU A 45 5.83 0.12 17.97
C GLU A 45 4.77 -0.73 17.24
N TRP A 46 5.05 -1.26 16.05
CA TRP A 46 4.07 -2.02 15.28
C TRP A 46 3.89 -3.45 15.83
N PRO A 47 2.65 -3.96 15.98
CA PRO A 47 2.40 -5.38 16.29
C PRO A 47 3.02 -6.32 15.25
N SER A 48 3.37 -7.54 15.66
CA SER A 48 3.96 -8.56 14.79
C SER A 48 2.90 -9.23 13.91
N VAL A 49 2.31 -8.47 12.97
CA VAL A 49 1.37 -9.00 11.97
C VAL A 49 2.10 -9.97 11.03
N GLN A 50 1.71 -11.24 11.05
CA GLN A 50 2.33 -12.26 10.20
C GLN A 50 1.55 -12.49 8.91
N TYR A 51 2.17 -13.17 7.94
CA TYR A 51 1.50 -13.51 6.68
C TYR A 51 0.22 -14.32 6.89
N HIS A 52 0.18 -15.19 7.91
CA HIS A 52 -1.02 -15.98 8.21
C HIS A 52 -2.20 -15.09 8.63
N ASP A 53 -1.95 -14.03 9.40
CA ASP A 53 -2.96 -13.04 9.80
C ASP A 53 -3.50 -12.28 8.59
N VAL A 54 -2.60 -11.82 7.71
CA VAL A 54 -2.96 -11.12 6.46
C VAL A 54 -3.81 -12.02 5.57
N TYR A 55 -3.38 -13.27 5.37
CA TYR A 55 -4.11 -14.24 4.55
C TYR A 55 -5.48 -14.56 5.16
N HIS A 56 -5.55 -14.81 6.47
CA HIS A 56 -6.82 -15.07 7.14
C HIS A 56 -7.76 -13.88 7.03
N TYR A 57 -7.27 -12.66 7.21
CA TYR A 57 -8.10 -11.46 7.13
C TYR A 57 -8.61 -11.17 5.71
N LEU A 58 -7.76 -11.34 4.68
CA LEU A 58 -8.12 -11.04 3.30
C LEU A 58 -9.02 -12.11 2.66
N ILE A 59 -8.81 -13.38 2.98
CA ILE A 59 -9.43 -14.51 2.26
C ILE A 59 -10.45 -15.24 3.14
N LYS A 60 -10.10 -15.56 4.39
CA LYS A 60 -10.87 -16.52 5.22
C LYS A 60 -11.84 -15.87 6.21
N SER A 61 -11.70 -14.58 6.50
CA SER A 61 -12.53 -13.92 7.51
C SER A 61 -13.92 -13.60 6.94
N PRO A 62 -15.00 -14.20 7.46
CA PRO A 62 -16.35 -13.77 7.11
C PRO A 62 -16.50 -12.30 7.53
N LYS A 63 -16.87 -11.45 6.59
CA LYS A 63 -16.97 -10.02 6.86
C LYS A 63 -18.32 -9.75 7.49
N ILE A 64 -18.31 -9.05 8.63
CA ILE A 64 -19.51 -8.66 9.40
C ILE A 64 -20.55 -7.94 8.51
N PHE A 65 -20.10 -7.32 7.42
CA PHE A 65 -20.93 -6.49 6.54
C PHE A 65 -21.02 -6.98 5.08
N SER A 66 -20.37 -8.10 4.75
CA SER A 66 -20.44 -8.78 3.44
C SER A 66 -20.42 -10.29 3.69
N PRO A 67 -21.60 -10.91 3.93
CA PRO A 67 -21.70 -12.34 4.24
C PRO A 67 -21.30 -13.25 3.08
N GLU A 68 -21.23 -12.73 1.84
CA GLU A 68 -20.50 -13.41 0.78
C GLU A 68 -19.01 -13.31 1.09
N ALA A 69 -18.41 -14.44 1.50
CA ALA A 69 -16.97 -14.65 1.45
C ALA A 69 -16.55 -14.55 -0.02
N ILE A 70 -16.34 -13.32 -0.50
CA ILE A 70 -15.66 -13.09 -1.75
C ILE A 70 -14.25 -13.58 -1.48
N ASP A 71 -13.90 -14.78 -1.96
CA ASP A 71 -12.52 -15.22 -2.04
C ASP A 71 -11.78 -14.16 -2.87
N ASN A 72 -11.22 -13.18 -2.19
CA ASN A 72 -10.67 -11.99 -2.81
C ASN A 72 -9.25 -12.29 -3.25
N TYR A 73 -9.09 -13.26 -4.16
CA TYR A 73 -7.79 -13.61 -4.74
C TYR A 73 -7.13 -12.40 -5.41
N LYS A 74 -7.93 -11.43 -5.88
CA LYS A 74 -7.42 -10.14 -6.40
C LYS A 74 -6.71 -9.29 -5.34
N ALA A 75 -7.00 -9.48 -4.05
CA ALA A 75 -6.24 -8.87 -2.96
C ALA A 75 -4.83 -9.47 -2.86
N LEU A 76 -4.60 -10.73 -3.27
CA LEU A 76 -3.26 -11.31 -3.31
C LEU A 76 -2.38 -10.62 -4.36
N ASP A 77 -2.97 -10.23 -5.50
CA ASP A 77 -2.28 -9.41 -6.51
C ASP A 77 -1.88 -8.02 -6.00
N ALA A 78 -2.47 -7.54 -4.90
CA ALA A 78 -2.11 -6.27 -4.30
C ALA A 78 -0.70 -6.26 -3.70
N TYR A 79 -0.08 -7.43 -3.50
CA TYR A 79 1.34 -7.53 -3.20
C TYR A 79 2.19 -6.76 -4.23
N LYS A 80 1.78 -6.72 -5.50
CA LYS A 80 2.45 -5.95 -6.55
C LYS A 80 2.46 -4.45 -6.28
N TYR A 81 1.44 -3.91 -5.60
CA TYR A 81 1.35 -2.48 -5.27
C TYR A 81 2.38 -2.12 -4.21
N PHE A 82 2.55 -3.01 -3.22
CA PHE A 82 3.60 -2.90 -2.22
C PHE A 82 4.99 -2.97 -2.88
N VAL A 83 5.26 -4.00 -3.68
CA VAL A 83 6.55 -4.17 -4.38
C VAL A 83 6.86 -3.01 -5.32
N SER A 84 5.84 -2.42 -5.96
CA SER A 84 6.01 -1.27 -6.87
C SER A 84 6.19 0.06 -6.14
N GLY A 85 6.27 0.08 -4.80
CA GLY A 85 6.46 1.30 -4.01
C GLY A 85 5.26 2.24 -4.00
N TRP A 86 4.06 1.73 -4.28
CA TRP A 86 2.85 2.56 -4.32
C TRP A 86 2.26 2.83 -2.95
N VAL A 87 2.62 2.01 -1.95
CA VAL A 87 2.32 2.27 -0.54
C VAL A 87 3.37 3.24 -0.01
N GLN A 88 2.93 4.46 0.25
CA GLN A 88 3.72 5.52 0.85
C GLN A 88 3.96 5.24 2.35
N GLU A 89 4.39 6.24 3.10
CA GLU A 89 4.57 6.17 4.55
C GLU A 89 3.34 5.62 5.28
N VAL A 90 3.59 4.69 6.21
CA VAL A 90 2.58 4.10 7.09
C VAL A 90 2.74 4.71 8.47
N LEU A 91 1.73 5.43 8.91
CA LEU A 91 1.67 6.02 10.24
C LEU A 91 0.79 5.17 11.13
N HIS A 92 1.05 5.18 12.44
CA HIS A 92 0.24 4.48 13.42
C HIS A 92 -0.18 5.36 14.60
N MET A 93 -1.26 4.96 15.25
CA MET A 93 -1.77 5.53 16.49
C MET A 93 -2.23 4.40 17.40
N ILE A 94 -1.84 4.45 18.67
CA ILE A 94 -2.26 3.49 19.69
C ILE A 94 -3.45 4.08 20.45
N LEU A 95 -4.57 3.38 20.44
CA LEU A 95 -5.77 3.76 21.19
C LEU A 95 -5.65 3.35 22.66
N SER A 96 -6.38 4.04 23.53
CA SER A 96 -6.49 3.69 24.96
C SER A 96 -7.06 2.29 25.21
N SER A 97 -7.83 1.75 24.26
CA SER A 97 -8.36 0.38 24.24
C SER A 97 -7.30 -0.68 23.89
N GLY A 98 -6.09 -0.28 23.49
CA GLY A 98 -5.00 -1.17 23.10
C GLY A 98 -5.02 -1.59 21.62
N PHE A 99 -5.97 -1.08 20.81
CA PHE A 99 -5.92 -1.24 19.36
C PHE A 99 -4.87 -0.30 18.75
N VAL A 100 -4.20 -0.75 17.70
CA VAL A 100 -3.31 0.07 16.87
C VAL A 100 -4.01 0.35 15.56
N ILE A 101 -4.21 1.64 15.25
CA ILE A 101 -4.72 2.07 13.96
C ILE A 101 -3.54 2.49 13.09
N PHE A 102 -3.47 1.91 11.89
CA PHE A 102 -2.56 2.31 10.84
C PHE A 102 -3.28 3.17 9.81
N LYS A 103 -2.57 4.13 9.24
CA LYS A 103 -2.99 4.95 8.11
C LYS A 103 -1.85 5.03 7.12
N ALA A 104 -2.16 4.91 5.83
CA ALA A 104 -1.17 5.10 4.78
C ALA A 104 -1.78 5.82 3.58
N GLU A 105 -0.93 6.36 2.72
CA GLU A 105 -1.35 6.80 1.39
C GLU A 105 -0.95 5.74 0.35
N VAL A 106 -1.87 5.41 -0.54
CA VAL A 106 -1.64 4.42 -1.60
C VAL A 106 -2.01 5.02 -2.94
N LYS A 107 -1.05 4.99 -3.87
CA LYS A 107 -1.30 5.45 -5.25
C LYS A 107 -2.27 4.49 -5.96
N PRO A 108 -3.26 5.00 -6.71
CA PRO A 108 -4.12 4.19 -7.55
C PRO A 108 -3.33 3.57 -8.71
N SER A 109 -3.69 2.34 -9.11
CA SER A 109 -2.92 1.54 -10.06
C SER A 109 -3.07 1.91 -11.53
N TYR A 110 -4.23 2.44 -11.89
CA TYR A 110 -4.63 2.65 -13.29
C TYR A 110 -4.45 4.11 -13.73
N ARG A 111 -4.44 5.05 -12.78
CA ARG A 111 -4.29 6.48 -13.03
C ARG A 111 -3.34 7.09 -12.00
N THR A 112 -2.05 7.06 -12.28
CA THR A 112 -1.03 7.59 -11.37
C THR A 112 -1.18 9.09 -11.05
N ASN A 113 -1.95 9.83 -11.85
CA ASN A 113 -2.30 11.24 -11.61
C ASN A 113 -3.60 11.44 -10.80
N ASP A 114 -4.37 10.38 -10.55
CA ASP A 114 -5.55 10.46 -9.68
C ASP A 114 -5.10 10.61 -8.21
N PRO A 115 -5.92 11.24 -7.36
CA PRO A 115 -5.60 11.42 -5.95
C PRO A 115 -5.36 10.08 -5.25
N THR A 116 -4.40 10.07 -4.32
CA THR A 116 -4.08 8.90 -3.51
C THR A 116 -5.28 8.45 -2.67
N HIS A 117 -5.37 7.14 -2.45
CA HIS A 117 -6.30 6.57 -1.51
C HIS A 117 -5.67 6.49 -0.13
N THR A 118 -6.48 6.66 0.90
CA THR A 118 -6.01 6.72 2.29
C THR A 118 -6.62 5.56 3.09
N PRO A 119 -6.18 4.31 2.90
CA PRO A 119 -6.64 3.22 3.75
C PRO A 119 -6.24 3.41 5.21
N TRP A 120 -7.08 2.92 6.10
CA TRP A 120 -6.73 2.72 7.50
C TRP A 120 -7.11 1.31 7.95
N ILE A 121 -6.31 0.75 8.85
CA ILE A 121 -6.41 -0.63 9.33
C ILE A 121 -6.33 -0.61 10.85
N ALA A 122 -7.15 -1.40 11.52
CA ALA A 122 -7.09 -1.57 12.95
C ALA A 122 -6.64 -2.99 13.31
N VAL A 123 -5.59 -3.08 14.12
CA VAL A 123 -5.00 -4.32 14.62
C VAL A 123 -5.15 -4.33 16.14
N ASN A 124 -5.48 -5.50 16.70
CA ASN A 124 -5.58 -5.64 18.15
C ASN A 124 -4.22 -5.94 18.80
N ASN A 125 -4.19 -5.93 20.13
CA ASN A 125 -3.04 -6.30 20.94
C ASN A 125 -2.62 -7.78 20.81
N LYS A 126 -3.43 -8.62 20.16
CA LYS A 126 -3.13 -10.03 19.84
C LYS A 126 -2.70 -10.19 18.38
N GLU A 127 -2.26 -9.11 17.74
CA GLU A 127 -1.70 -9.10 16.38
C GLU A 127 -2.67 -9.50 15.28
N SER A 128 -3.96 -9.58 15.61
CA SER A 128 -5.03 -9.93 14.69
C SER A 128 -5.64 -8.67 14.09
N ILE A 129 -5.78 -8.68 12.76
CA ILE A 129 -6.41 -7.61 12.00
C ILE A 129 -7.92 -7.68 12.24
N ILE A 130 -8.48 -6.63 12.86
CA ILE A 130 -9.89 -6.61 13.25
C ILE A 130 -10.75 -6.11 12.10
N LEU A 131 -10.41 -4.94 11.57
CA LEU A 131 -11.17 -4.29 10.51
C LEU A 131 -10.28 -3.30 9.77
N SER A 132 -10.78 -2.87 8.61
CA SER A 132 -10.10 -1.87 7.81
C SER A 132 -11.09 -1.11 6.96
N HIS A 133 -10.61 -0.04 6.35
CA HIS A 133 -11.40 0.77 5.48
C HIS A 133 -10.50 1.52 4.50
N CYS A 134 -11.06 1.87 3.35
CA CYS A 134 -10.41 2.69 2.36
C CYS A 134 -11.44 3.64 1.74
N ASN A 135 -10.99 4.82 1.33
CA ASN A 135 -11.83 5.80 0.64
C ASN A 135 -12.07 5.47 -0.84
N CYS A 136 -11.52 4.38 -1.38
CA CYS A 136 -11.80 3.91 -2.74
C CYS A 136 -13.22 3.33 -2.85
N MET A 137 -13.75 3.19 -4.08
CA MET A 137 -15.09 2.65 -4.33
C MET A 137 -15.30 1.24 -3.72
N ALA A 138 -14.27 0.39 -3.70
CA ALA A 138 -14.33 -0.94 -3.09
C ALA A 138 -14.06 -0.96 -1.58
N GLY A 139 -13.85 0.19 -0.94
CA GLY A 139 -13.33 0.30 0.43
C GLY A 139 -14.34 -0.05 1.52
N LEU A 140 -15.62 -0.17 1.18
CA LEU A 140 -16.65 -0.68 2.09
C LEU A 140 -16.49 -2.17 2.39
N GLY A 141 -15.89 -2.94 1.47
CA GLY A 141 -15.62 -4.37 1.62
C GLY A 141 -14.35 -4.73 2.40
N GLU A 142 -13.61 -3.74 2.93
CA GLU A 142 -12.47 -3.92 3.85
C GLU A 142 -11.28 -4.72 3.31
N THR A 143 -11.28 -5.09 2.03
CA THR A 143 -10.24 -5.96 1.44
C THR A 143 -9.86 -5.48 0.05
N CYS A 144 -10.10 -4.21 -0.26
CA CYS A 144 -9.63 -3.65 -1.51
C CYS A 144 -8.10 -3.78 -1.63
N SER A 145 -7.60 -3.72 -2.87
CA SER A 145 -6.17 -3.83 -3.14
C SER A 145 -5.34 -2.82 -2.34
N HIS A 146 -5.85 -1.61 -2.08
CA HIS A 146 -5.16 -0.62 -1.26
C HIS A 146 -4.95 -1.08 0.19
N VAL A 147 -5.97 -1.70 0.82
CA VAL A 147 -5.86 -2.26 2.17
C VAL A 147 -4.86 -3.40 2.17
N ALA A 148 -4.99 -4.34 1.22
CA ALA A 148 -4.11 -5.49 1.13
C ALA A 148 -2.64 -5.08 0.93
N ALA A 149 -2.38 -4.05 0.12
CA ALA A 149 -1.04 -3.51 -0.08
C ALA A 149 -0.42 -2.98 1.21
N VAL A 150 -1.19 -2.27 2.04
CA VAL A 150 -0.71 -1.80 3.36
C VAL A 150 -0.47 -2.97 4.30
N LEU A 151 -1.36 -3.97 4.34
CA LEU A 151 -1.16 -5.18 5.14
C LEU A 151 0.13 -5.93 4.76
N TYR A 152 0.44 -6.02 3.46
CA TYR A 152 1.72 -6.59 3.01
C TYR A 152 2.92 -5.75 3.42
N LYS A 153 2.79 -4.41 3.48
CA LYS A 153 3.86 -3.55 4.03
C LYS A 153 4.05 -3.82 5.53
N LEU A 154 2.98 -3.96 6.31
CA LEU A 154 3.07 -4.30 7.74
C LEU A 154 3.75 -5.66 7.95
N GLU A 155 3.32 -6.70 7.22
CA GLU A 155 3.94 -8.03 7.27
C GLU A 155 5.42 -7.98 6.88
N ALA A 156 5.76 -7.23 5.83
CA ALA A 156 7.13 -7.11 5.37
C ALA A 156 8.01 -6.42 6.42
N ALA A 157 7.50 -5.42 7.14
CA ALA A 157 8.24 -4.77 8.22
C ALA A 157 8.60 -5.77 9.33
N VAL A 158 7.68 -6.66 9.69
CA VAL A 158 7.92 -7.73 10.67
C VAL A 158 8.95 -8.72 10.14
N ARG A 159 8.76 -9.22 8.92
CA ARG A 159 9.65 -10.20 8.28
C ARG A 159 11.07 -9.67 8.08
N LEU A 160 11.22 -8.36 7.85
CA LEU A 160 12.52 -7.68 7.73
C LEU A 160 13.13 -7.30 9.08
N GLY A 161 12.44 -7.59 10.20
CA GLY A 161 12.92 -7.26 11.55
C GLY A 161 12.88 -5.77 11.90
N LEU A 162 12.15 -4.95 11.13
CA LEU A 162 12.03 -3.51 11.38
C LEU A 162 11.19 -3.20 12.61
N THR A 163 10.31 -4.12 12.99
CA THR A 163 9.50 -4.02 14.22
C THR A 163 10.27 -4.43 15.47
N SER A 164 11.44 -5.06 15.31
CA SER A 164 12.35 -5.35 16.41
C SER A 164 13.26 -4.15 16.67
N LYS A 165 13.69 -3.92 17.91
CA LYS A 165 14.63 -2.85 18.28
C LYS A 165 16.02 -3.13 17.69
N SER A 166 16.17 -2.93 16.39
CA SER A 166 17.43 -2.94 15.66
C SER A 166 17.99 -1.52 15.67
N CYS A 167 19.20 -1.35 16.20
CA CYS A 167 19.85 -0.07 16.52
C CYS A 167 20.26 0.77 15.28
N THR A 168 19.63 0.56 14.13
CA THR A 168 20.06 1.17 12.87
C THR A 168 19.10 2.28 12.47
N ASP A 169 19.58 3.39 11.94
CA ASP A 169 18.78 4.50 11.36
C ASP A 169 18.00 4.09 10.08
N VAL A 170 17.79 2.79 9.87
CA VAL A 170 17.26 2.16 8.66
C VAL A 170 15.72 2.05 8.65
N PRO A 171 14.99 1.81 9.77
CA PRO A 171 13.53 1.71 9.76
C PRO A 171 12.83 2.95 9.19
N CYS A 172 13.26 4.16 9.58
CA CYS A 172 12.70 5.41 9.06
C CYS A 172 12.96 5.58 7.56
N LYS A 173 14.13 5.17 7.03
CA LYS A 173 14.40 5.20 5.58
C LYS A 173 13.54 4.21 4.80
N TRP A 174 13.15 3.10 5.42
CA TRP A 174 12.31 2.10 4.77
C TRP A 174 10.84 2.52 4.69
N ASN A 175 10.34 3.25 5.69
CA ASN A 175 8.96 3.71 5.66
C ASN A 175 8.73 4.91 4.73
N GLN A 176 9.80 5.60 4.31
CA GLN A 176 9.73 6.78 3.42
C GLN A 176 9.16 6.48 2.01
N ASN A 177 8.65 7.53 1.37
CA ASN A 177 8.19 7.49 -0.02
C ASN A 177 9.33 7.15 -0.98
N PHE A 178 9.24 6.01 -1.65
CA PHE A 178 10.20 5.60 -2.67
C PHE A 178 9.90 6.14 -4.07
N THR A 179 8.79 6.88 -4.25
CA THR A 179 8.47 7.43 -5.58
C THR A 179 9.32 8.66 -5.84
N LYS A 180 10.27 8.54 -6.78
CA LYS A 180 10.84 9.70 -7.46
C LYS A 180 9.77 10.25 -8.40
N ASP A 181 9.45 11.54 -8.30
CA ASP A 181 8.69 12.23 -9.35
C ASP A 181 9.54 12.20 -10.62
N VAL A 182 9.22 11.26 -11.50
CA VAL A 182 9.78 11.21 -12.85
C VAL A 182 8.84 11.98 -13.74
N ASN A 183 9.34 13.05 -14.36
CA ASN A 183 8.57 13.78 -15.36
C ASN A 183 8.22 12.83 -16.50
N PRO A 184 6.96 12.81 -16.97
CA PRO A 184 6.59 12.03 -18.14
C PRO A 184 7.43 12.50 -19.33
N ALA A 185 8.24 11.60 -19.87
CA ALA A 185 9.09 11.84 -21.03
C ALA A 185 8.52 11.10 -22.25
N LEU A 186 8.91 11.54 -23.45
CA LEU A 186 8.55 10.82 -24.68
C LEU A 186 9.11 9.39 -24.63
N ILE A 187 8.43 8.44 -25.27
CA ILE A 187 8.90 7.04 -25.34
C ILE A 187 10.33 6.95 -25.88
N SER A 188 10.73 7.85 -26.77
CA SER A 188 12.09 7.98 -27.29
C SER A 188 13.15 8.36 -26.25
N GLU A 189 12.72 8.96 -25.13
CA GLU A 189 13.57 9.50 -24.07
C GLU A 189 13.55 8.64 -22.80
N ILE A 190 12.62 7.69 -22.70
CA ILE A 190 12.56 6.74 -21.58
C ILE A 190 13.65 5.70 -21.76
N ILE A 191 14.64 5.72 -20.87
CA ILE A 191 15.71 4.73 -20.84
C ILE A 191 15.26 3.54 -19.98
N PHE A 192 14.83 2.47 -20.63
CA PHE A 192 14.37 1.23 -19.96
C PHE A 192 15.50 0.35 -19.40
N TYR A 193 16.75 0.77 -19.59
CA TYR A 193 17.94 0.01 -19.18
C TYR A 193 18.77 0.81 -18.19
N SER A 194 19.35 0.14 -17.20
CA SER A 194 20.34 0.77 -16.31
C SER A 194 21.55 1.27 -17.12
N ALA A 195 22.25 2.29 -16.60
CA ALA A 195 23.47 2.80 -17.23
C ALA A 195 24.50 1.69 -17.50
N ASP A 196 24.59 0.73 -16.59
CA ASP A 196 25.48 -0.43 -16.68
C ASP A 196 25.04 -1.40 -17.80
N ALA A 197 23.74 -1.62 -17.97
CA ALA A 197 23.21 -2.43 -19.06
C ALA A 197 23.46 -1.76 -20.43
N LYS A 198 23.38 -0.42 -20.50
CA LYS A 198 23.71 0.36 -21.70
C LYS A 198 25.20 0.24 -22.07
N GLN A 199 26.10 0.19 -21.08
CA GLN A 199 27.53 0.05 -21.32
C GLN A 199 27.88 -1.34 -21.88
N LYS A 200 27.23 -2.41 -21.38
CA LYS A 200 27.38 -3.78 -21.91
C LYS A 200 26.83 -3.95 -23.33
N ILE A 201 25.74 -3.27 -23.68
CA ILE A 201 25.19 -3.29 -25.04
C ILE A 201 26.12 -2.54 -26.01
N ARG A 202 26.66 -1.37 -25.61
CA ARG A 202 27.61 -0.61 -26.43
C ARG A 202 28.92 -1.37 -26.68
N SER A 203 29.43 -2.10 -25.69
CA SER A 203 30.64 -2.93 -25.88
C SER A 203 30.40 -4.08 -26.86
N ASN A 204 29.18 -4.62 -26.94
CA ASN A 204 28.85 -5.71 -27.87
C ASN A 204 28.57 -5.24 -29.31
N ILE A 205 28.18 -3.99 -29.52
CA ILE A 205 27.89 -3.45 -30.86
C ILE A 205 29.19 -3.06 -31.63
N SER A 206 30.27 -2.72 -30.93
CA SER A 206 31.54 -2.38 -31.60
C SER A 206 32.23 -3.57 -32.29
N THR A 207 31.79 -4.80 -32.07
CA THR A 207 32.45 -6.01 -32.61
C THR A 207 31.83 -6.52 -33.92
N THR A 208 30.73 -5.92 -34.40
CA THR A 208 30.02 -6.43 -35.58
C THR A 208 29.91 -5.36 -36.67
N SER A 209 31.00 -5.13 -37.40
CA SER A 209 30.94 -4.39 -38.67
C SER A 209 30.31 -5.28 -39.74
N LEU A 210 29.04 -5.04 -40.06
CA LEU A 210 28.33 -5.68 -41.18
C LEU A 210 28.67 -4.93 -42.48
N THR A 211 29.55 -5.50 -43.31
CA THR A 211 29.73 -5.08 -44.71
C THR A 211 28.53 -5.56 -45.54
N VAL A 212 27.74 -4.62 -46.04
CA VAL A 212 26.68 -4.88 -47.04
C VAL A 212 27.32 -4.90 -48.43
N ARG A 213 27.27 -6.04 -49.13
CA ARG A 213 27.57 -6.11 -50.57
C ARG A 213 26.28 -5.87 -51.34
N LEU A 214 26.28 -4.85 -52.20
CA LEU A 214 25.24 -4.63 -53.21
C LEU A 214 25.56 -5.54 -54.40
N ASN A 215 24.62 -6.42 -54.77
CA ASN A 215 24.64 -7.09 -56.07
C ASN A 215 23.66 -6.34 -56.98
N GLU A 216 24.19 -5.74 -58.05
CA GLU A 216 23.42 -5.31 -59.21
C GLU A 216 23.34 -6.48 -60.18
N GLU A 217 22.13 -6.82 -60.66
CA GLU A 217 21.95 -7.71 -61.81
C GLU A 217 21.11 -6.99 -62.88
N HIS A 218 21.57 -7.16 -64.12
CA HIS A 218 21.05 -6.66 -65.39
C HIS A 218 19.74 -7.32 -65.82
#